data_AF-A0A964ACS0-F1
#
_entry.id   AF-A0A964ACS0-F1
#
_cell.length_a   1.000
_cell.length_b   1.000
_cell.length_c   1.000
_cell.angle_alpha   90.00
_cell.angle_beta   90.00
_cell.angle_gamma   90.00
#
_symmetry.space_group_name_H-M   'P 1'
#
loop_
_entity.id
_entity.type
_entity.pdbx_description
1 polymer ?
#
loop_
_entity_poly.entity_id
_entity_poly.type
_entity_poly.pdbx_seq_one_letter_code
_entity_poly.pdbx_strand_id
1 'polypeptide(L)'
;MSTRGRALLIASLLAWASACAEPGGEGAADAPADATASVDSAFADTGSTLDAQADDTRAGDDTPARADSALDLPPTDDRDHDGIPDAADPFPDDATRPGVALELTVYAHTAAALFTMNVKTYQVAEVGEFDFPPTDALIEEMTDIAIDRWGVLWGISFERLWVCHPQTAECWLMGELPDRFNGLTWIPGPAISAGSDMLVGVSGDGGWFRLEPKGAAVAATKLGSYGPDLTSSGDAFSIEGIGTFASVNQGSEVDDRIVRVDPKTGGALALVGTTPGLYQLWGLAGWTERIFGFDASGEIVVVNVLSGEVASVAKTAHAWWGAGVRTRL
;
A
#
# COMPACT_ATOMS: atom_id res chain seq x y z
N MET A 1 28.52 -52.20 -14.11
CA MET A 1 28.96 -50.88 -13.62
C MET A 1 28.93 -49.92 -14.80
N SER A 2 27.85 -49.14 -14.92
CA SER A 2 27.63 -48.18 -16.01
C SER A 2 27.23 -46.86 -15.36
N THR A 3 28.13 -45.89 -15.43
CA THR A 3 27.99 -44.53 -14.93
C THR A 3 27.17 -43.71 -15.93
N ARG A 4 25.92 -43.39 -15.58
CA ARG A 4 25.12 -42.40 -16.31
C ARG A 4 25.44 -41.01 -15.77
N GLY A 5 26.10 -40.19 -16.59
CA GLY A 5 26.24 -38.76 -16.36
C GLY A 5 24.90 -38.06 -16.55
N ARG A 6 24.48 -37.29 -15.55
CA ARG A 6 23.40 -36.30 -15.67
C ARG A 6 24.03 -34.98 -16.14
N ALA A 7 23.65 -34.56 -17.34
CA ALA A 7 23.94 -33.22 -17.84
C ALA A 7 23.05 -32.22 -17.12
N LEU A 8 23.68 -31.21 -16.52
CA LEU A 8 23.04 -30.06 -15.89
C LEU A 8 22.63 -29.09 -17.01
N LEU A 9 21.33 -28.93 -17.25
CA LEU A 9 20.81 -27.87 -18.11
C LEU A 9 20.76 -26.59 -17.26
N ILE A 10 21.71 -25.70 -17.50
CA ILE A 10 21.65 -24.31 -17.05
C ILE A 10 20.75 -23.59 -18.06
N ALA A 11 19.52 -23.28 -17.65
CA ALA A 11 18.64 -22.41 -18.42
C ALA A 11 19.08 -20.96 -18.18
N SER A 12 19.53 -20.31 -19.27
CA SER A 12 19.85 -18.89 -19.30
C SER A 12 18.58 -18.06 -19.05
N LEU A 13 18.51 -17.37 -17.91
CA LEU A 13 17.64 -16.20 -17.76
C LEU A 13 18.17 -15.09 -18.66
N LEU A 14 17.42 -14.78 -19.72
CA LEU A 14 17.63 -13.58 -20.52
C LEU A 14 17.28 -12.35 -19.66
N ALA A 15 18.29 -11.52 -19.42
CA ALA A 15 18.11 -10.15 -18.97
C ALA A 15 17.33 -9.36 -20.01
N TRP A 16 16.16 -8.84 -19.64
CA TRP A 16 15.54 -7.70 -20.30
C TRP A 16 16.16 -6.41 -19.71
N ALA A 17 17.39 -6.12 -20.12
CA ALA A 17 17.97 -4.79 -20.01
C ALA A 17 17.85 -4.14 -21.40
N SER A 18 16.74 -3.47 -21.66
CA SER A 18 16.62 -2.64 -22.86
C SER A 18 17.46 -1.38 -22.67
N ALA A 19 18.38 -1.20 -23.61
CA ALA A 19 19.32 -0.12 -23.70
C ALA A 19 18.61 1.24 -23.89
N CYS A 20 18.80 2.16 -22.95
CA CYS A 20 18.72 3.58 -23.23
C CYS A 20 20.06 4.03 -23.84
N ALA A 21 20.07 4.16 -25.16
CA ALA A 21 21.15 4.82 -25.88
C ALA A 21 21.06 6.33 -25.65
N GLU A 22 22.13 6.94 -25.16
CA GLU A 22 22.30 8.39 -25.13
C GLU A 22 22.52 8.92 -26.57
N PRO A 23 21.77 9.95 -27.01
CA PRO A 23 22.23 10.80 -28.09
C PRO A 23 22.98 12.00 -27.50
N GLY A 24 24.28 12.06 -27.80
CA GLY A 24 25.06 13.28 -27.67
C GLY A 24 24.51 14.37 -28.59
N GLY A 25 24.49 15.61 -28.09
CA GLY A 25 24.11 16.79 -28.84
C GLY A 25 24.48 18.06 -28.09
N GLU A 26 25.62 18.64 -28.44
CA GLU A 26 26.08 19.97 -28.02
C GLU A 26 25.12 21.06 -28.51
N GLY A 27 24.88 22.09 -27.69
CA GLY A 27 24.12 23.26 -28.10
C GLY A 27 23.92 24.28 -26.97
N ALA A 28 24.95 25.11 -26.73
CA ALA A 28 24.85 26.28 -25.86
C ALA A 28 23.93 27.35 -26.48
N ALA A 29 22.97 27.87 -25.72
CA ALA A 29 22.37 29.17 -25.94
C ALA A 29 21.80 29.75 -24.63
N ASP A 30 22.05 31.05 -24.47
CA ASP A 30 21.74 31.97 -23.36
C ASP A 30 20.39 31.79 -22.66
N ALA A 31 20.42 31.81 -21.33
CA ALA A 31 19.25 32.04 -20.48
C ALA A 31 19.23 33.51 -20.01
N PRO A 32 18.14 34.27 -20.24
CA PRO A 32 17.90 35.49 -19.50
C PRO A 32 17.33 35.16 -18.12
N ALA A 33 17.77 35.95 -17.13
CA ALA A 33 17.11 36.06 -15.84
C ALA A 33 15.64 36.49 -16.03
N ASP A 34 14.75 35.99 -15.18
CA ASP A 34 13.88 36.78 -14.27
C ASP A 34 12.63 35.98 -13.84
N ALA A 35 12.10 36.41 -12.69
CA ALA A 35 10.77 36.16 -12.11
C ALA A 35 10.60 34.93 -11.22
N THR A 36 11.01 35.13 -9.97
CA THR A 36 10.40 34.59 -8.75
C THR A 36 8.88 34.78 -8.74
N ALA A 37 8.12 33.69 -8.60
CA ALA A 37 6.72 33.73 -8.17
C ALA A 37 6.52 32.70 -7.05
N SER A 38 6.67 33.18 -5.81
CA SER A 38 6.23 32.49 -4.60
C SER A 38 4.71 32.46 -4.59
N VAL A 39 4.12 31.27 -4.72
CA VAL A 39 2.67 31.10 -4.59
C VAL A 39 2.37 30.83 -3.12
N ASP A 40 2.20 31.92 -2.36
CA ASP A 40 1.57 31.91 -1.04
C ASP A 40 0.11 31.45 -1.21
N SER A 41 -0.17 30.19 -0.89
CA SER A 41 -1.53 29.69 -0.73
C SER A 41 -1.92 29.82 0.74
N ALA A 42 -2.26 31.05 1.11
CA ALA A 42 -2.93 31.35 2.37
C ALA A 42 -4.31 30.68 2.37
N PHE A 43 -4.44 29.57 3.11
CA PHE A 43 -5.73 29.02 3.48
C PHE A 43 -6.39 29.99 4.46
N ALA A 44 -7.29 30.83 3.94
CA ALA A 44 -8.06 31.77 4.72
C ALA A 44 -9.04 31.03 5.63
N ASP A 45 -8.68 30.97 6.91
CA ASP A 45 -9.57 30.69 8.03
C ASP A 45 -10.64 31.80 8.10
N THR A 46 -11.83 31.51 7.57
CA THR A 46 -13.00 32.36 7.74
C THR A 46 -13.50 32.22 9.17
N GLY A 47 -12.97 33.09 10.03
CA GLY A 47 -13.43 33.28 11.40
C GLY A 47 -14.95 33.46 11.46
N SER A 48 -15.61 32.47 12.06
CA SER A 48 -16.95 32.60 12.58
C SER A 48 -16.87 33.42 13.87
N THR A 49 -17.20 34.71 13.78
CA THR A 49 -17.48 35.56 14.93
C THR A 49 -18.81 35.12 15.53
N LEU A 50 -18.77 34.29 16.57
CA LEU A 50 -19.93 34.08 17.43
C LEU A 50 -19.92 35.09 18.56
N ASP A 51 -21.00 35.85 18.56
CA ASP A 51 -21.35 36.89 19.50
C ASP A 51 -21.25 36.44 20.95
N ALA A 52 -20.70 37.36 21.74
CA ALA A 52 -20.79 37.35 23.18
C ALA A 52 -22.25 37.50 23.63
N GLN A 53 -22.79 36.47 24.28
CA GLN A 53 -23.83 36.65 25.29
C GLN A 53 -23.33 36.10 26.62
N ALA A 54 -23.11 37.03 27.53
CA ALA A 54 -22.88 36.80 28.93
C ALA A 54 -24.17 36.39 29.65
N ASP A 55 -23.95 35.75 30.79
CA ASP A 55 -24.81 35.73 31.98
C ASP A 55 -25.86 34.61 32.07
N ASP A 56 -25.51 33.53 32.78
CA ASP A 56 -26.32 33.11 33.93
C ASP A 56 -25.52 32.21 34.88
N THR A 57 -25.40 32.70 36.11
CA THR A 57 -24.89 32.00 37.29
C THR A 57 -25.77 30.83 37.70
N ARG A 58 -25.27 29.59 37.59
CA ARG A 58 -25.82 28.49 38.40
C ARG A 58 -24.75 27.53 38.89
N ALA A 59 -24.45 27.70 40.18
CA ALA A 59 -23.83 26.66 41.00
C ALA A 59 -24.77 25.44 41.03
N GLY A 60 -24.30 24.33 40.49
CA GLY A 60 -25.01 23.07 40.35
C GLY A 60 -24.04 22.00 39.90
N ASP A 61 -23.42 21.39 40.90
CA ASP A 61 -22.62 20.17 40.85
C ASP A 61 -23.44 19.04 40.20
N ASP A 62 -23.25 18.84 38.90
CA ASP A 62 -23.71 17.67 38.14
C ASP A 62 -22.74 17.50 36.97
N THR A 63 -21.55 16.99 37.26
CA THR A 63 -20.65 16.50 36.20
C THR A 63 -21.33 15.26 35.63
N PRO A 64 -21.90 15.27 34.41
CA PRO A 64 -22.41 14.04 33.83
C PRO A 64 -21.18 13.17 33.66
N ALA A 65 -21.17 12.01 34.33
CA ALA A 65 -20.21 10.96 34.06
C ALA A 65 -20.15 10.83 32.53
N ARG A 66 -19.02 11.24 31.95
CA ARG A 66 -18.71 10.95 30.56
C ARG A 66 -18.72 9.44 30.49
N ALA A 67 -19.83 8.89 30.01
CA ALA A 67 -19.84 7.61 29.37
C ALA A 67 -18.95 7.78 28.15
N ASP A 68 -17.64 7.68 28.38
CA ASP A 68 -16.69 7.33 27.34
C ASP A 68 -17.16 5.95 26.89
N SER A 69 -18.05 5.97 25.91
CA SER A 69 -18.46 4.82 25.11
C SER A 69 -17.25 4.42 24.28
N ALA A 70 -16.18 4.00 24.95
CA ALA A 70 -15.32 2.97 24.42
C ALA A 70 -16.29 1.84 24.09
N LEU A 71 -16.49 1.64 22.79
CA LEU A 71 -17.27 0.53 22.27
C LEU A 71 -16.79 -0.71 23.02
N ASP A 72 -17.66 -1.24 23.89
CA ASP A 72 -17.46 -2.43 24.71
C ASP A 72 -17.46 -3.64 23.76
N LEU A 73 -16.44 -3.68 22.90
CA LEU A 73 -16.08 -4.87 22.18
C LEU A 73 -15.71 -5.89 23.25
N PRO A 74 -16.18 -7.15 23.13
CA PRO A 74 -15.77 -8.19 24.05
C PRO A 74 -14.25 -8.15 24.17
N PRO A 75 -13.67 -8.28 25.38
CA PRO A 75 -12.23 -8.27 25.55
C PRO A 75 -11.64 -9.24 24.55
N THR A 76 -10.93 -8.69 23.56
CA THR A 76 -10.19 -9.49 22.61
C THR A 76 -9.07 -10.14 23.39
N ASP A 77 -9.00 -11.47 23.33
CA ASP A 77 -7.84 -12.18 23.85
C ASP A 77 -6.60 -11.61 23.13
N ASP A 78 -5.70 -11.03 23.90
CA ASP A 78 -4.44 -10.41 23.49
C ASP A 78 -3.47 -10.76 24.64
N ARG A 79 -2.84 -11.93 24.50
CA ARG A 79 -2.09 -12.59 25.58
C ARG A 79 -0.78 -11.88 25.91
N ASP A 80 -0.15 -11.25 24.94
CA ASP A 80 1.16 -10.62 25.08
C ASP A 80 1.10 -9.07 25.12
N HIS A 81 -0.09 -8.50 24.94
CA HIS A 81 -0.41 -7.08 25.09
C HIS A 81 0.26 -6.17 24.07
N ASP A 82 0.45 -6.64 22.85
CA ASP A 82 1.02 -5.86 21.74
C ASP A 82 -0.02 -5.00 21.00
N GLY A 83 -1.31 -5.18 21.32
CA GLY A 83 -2.42 -4.45 20.73
C GLY A 83 -3.05 -5.13 19.50
N ILE A 84 -2.60 -6.32 19.13
CA ILE A 84 -3.17 -7.16 18.09
C ILE A 84 -3.94 -8.31 18.77
N PRO A 85 -5.24 -8.51 18.51
CA PRO A 85 -5.95 -9.66 19.03
C PRO A 85 -5.31 -10.98 18.61
N ASP A 86 -5.20 -11.96 19.50
CA ASP A 86 -4.63 -13.29 19.27
C ASP A 86 -5.16 -13.99 18.00
N ALA A 87 -6.43 -13.75 17.65
CA ALA A 87 -7.06 -14.35 16.48
C ALA A 87 -6.60 -13.72 15.14
N ALA A 88 -5.99 -12.55 15.20
CA ALA A 88 -5.44 -11.79 14.07
C ALA A 88 -3.92 -11.66 14.14
N ASP A 89 -3.30 -12.01 15.27
CA ASP A 89 -1.86 -11.96 15.45
C ASP A 89 -1.17 -13.23 14.91
N PRO A 90 -0.24 -13.11 13.95
CA PRO A 90 0.63 -14.22 13.55
C PRO A 90 1.56 -14.74 14.66
N PHE A 91 1.82 -13.96 15.72
CA PHE A 91 2.76 -14.25 16.80
C PHE A 91 2.19 -13.99 18.21
N PRO A 92 1.06 -14.63 18.60
CA PRO A 92 0.24 -14.29 19.79
C PRO A 92 0.87 -14.61 21.15
N ASP A 93 2.17 -14.83 21.20
CA ASP A 93 2.96 -15.12 22.39
C ASP A 93 4.29 -14.34 22.38
N ASP A 94 4.47 -13.36 21.49
CA ASP A 94 5.67 -12.52 21.33
C ASP A 94 5.30 -11.04 21.08
N ALA A 95 5.23 -10.26 22.16
CA ALA A 95 4.83 -8.85 22.12
C ALA A 95 5.71 -7.91 21.27
N THR A 96 6.80 -8.42 20.69
CA THR A 96 7.69 -7.67 19.81
C THR A 96 7.48 -8.00 18.33
N ARG A 97 6.60 -8.94 18.02
CA ARG A 97 6.32 -9.41 16.66
C ARG A 97 4.82 -9.44 16.42
N PRO A 98 4.32 -8.97 15.28
CA PRO A 98 5.07 -8.37 14.18
C PRO A 98 5.34 -6.87 14.40
N GLY A 99 4.86 -6.27 15.49
CA GLY A 99 4.81 -4.82 15.63
C GLY A 99 3.63 -4.20 14.87
N VAL A 100 3.30 -2.95 15.19
CA VAL A 100 2.08 -2.28 14.71
C VAL A 100 2.43 -1.07 13.87
N ALA A 101 1.89 -0.99 12.65
CA ALA A 101 2.09 0.15 11.75
C ALA A 101 1.70 1.49 12.39
N LEU A 102 2.51 2.53 12.13
CA LEU A 102 2.28 3.86 12.66
C LEU A 102 0.99 4.47 12.10
N GLU A 103 0.31 5.27 12.92
CA GLU A 103 -0.83 6.08 12.49
C GLU A 103 -0.39 7.20 11.52
N LEU A 104 -1.35 7.74 10.75
CA LEU A 104 -1.11 8.85 9.82
C LEU A 104 0.04 8.59 8.83
N THR A 105 0.27 7.32 8.50
CA THR A 105 1.46 6.88 7.78
C THR A 105 1.06 5.95 6.64
N VAL A 106 1.61 6.24 5.47
CA VAL A 106 1.67 5.29 4.34
C VAL A 106 3.03 4.61 4.39
N TYR A 107 3.04 3.32 4.13
CA TYR A 107 4.27 2.58 3.93
C TYR A 107 4.49 2.44 2.43
N ALA A 108 5.67 2.79 1.94
CA ALA A 108 6.05 2.61 0.55
C ALA A 108 7.32 1.76 0.50
N HIS A 109 7.58 1.08 -0.61
CA HIS A 109 8.79 0.29 -0.71
C HIS A 109 9.41 0.33 -2.11
N THR A 110 10.72 0.10 -2.10
CA THR A 110 11.45 -0.36 -3.28
C THR A 110 11.47 -1.89 -3.28
N ALA A 111 12.15 -2.52 -4.22
CA ALA A 111 12.35 -3.97 -4.20
C ALA A 111 13.06 -4.48 -2.91
N ALA A 112 13.86 -3.64 -2.24
CA ALA A 112 14.74 -4.08 -1.15
C ALA A 112 14.57 -3.33 0.17
N ALA A 113 13.85 -2.20 0.21
CA ALA A 113 13.76 -1.35 1.40
C ALA A 113 12.37 -0.78 1.62
N LEU A 114 12.01 -0.64 2.90
CA LEU A 114 10.75 -0.09 3.39
C LEU A 114 10.93 1.38 3.80
N PHE A 115 9.92 2.17 3.50
CA PHE A 115 9.85 3.60 3.79
C PHE A 115 8.51 3.95 4.42
N THR A 116 8.49 5.04 5.17
CA THR A 116 7.28 5.69 5.65
C THR A 116 7.08 7.01 4.92
N MET A 117 5.83 7.40 4.73
CA MET A 117 5.44 8.74 4.30
C MET A 117 4.35 9.26 5.24
N ASN A 118 4.57 10.45 5.81
CA ASN A 118 3.54 11.13 6.58
C ASN A 118 2.43 11.65 5.65
N VAL A 119 1.17 11.29 5.91
CA VAL A 119 0.04 11.64 5.02
C VAL A 119 -0.31 13.14 4.99
N LYS A 120 0.23 13.95 5.89
CA LYS A 120 -0.01 15.40 5.97
C LYS A 120 1.15 16.23 5.43
N THR A 121 2.38 15.84 5.74
CA THR A 121 3.59 16.59 5.35
C THR A 121 4.28 16.02 4.11
N TYR A 122 3.90 14.81 3.69
CA TYR A 122 4.53 14.05 2.60
C TYR A 122 6.03 13.80 2.79
N GLN A 123 6.51 13.94 4.03
CA GLN A 123 7.88 13.62 4.37
C GLN A 123 8.08 12.11 4.28
N VAL A 124 9.03 11.70 3.44
CA VAL A 124 9.46 10.30 3.29
C VAL A 124 10.67 10.04 4.20
N ALA A 125 10.66 8.92 4.91
CA ALA A 125 11.78 8.46 5.72
C ALA A 125 11.99 6.95 5.53
N GLU A 126 13.24 6.54 5.38
CA GLU A 126 13.61 5.13 5.31
C GLU A 126 13.39 4.46 6.68
N VAL A 127 12.82 3.26 6.66
CA VAL A 127 12.73 2.37 7.81
C VAL A 127 13.96 1.47 7.87
N GLY A 128 14.24 0.79 6.76
CA GLY A 128 15.38 -0.10 6.60
C GLY A 128 15.23 -1.03 5.39
N GLU A 129 16.28 -1.79 5.09
CA GLU A 129 16.22 -2.89 4.13
C GLU A 129 15.36 -4.04 4.68
N PHE A 130 14.61 -4.73 3.80
CA PHE A 130 13.87 -5.92 4.19
C PHE A 130 14.85 -7.02 4.62
N ASP A 131 14.78 -7.41 5.89
CA ASP A 131 15.61 -8.46 6.48
C ASP A 131 14.87 -9.80 6.39
N PHE A 132 15.03 -10.46 5.24
CA PHE A 132 14.47 -11.78 5.00
C PHE A 132 15.35 -12.86 5.68
N PRO A 133 14.75 -13.88 6.31
CA PRO A 133 15.49 -15.05 6.76
C PRO A 133 16.26 -15.66 5.58
N PRO A 134 17.50 -16.14 5.79
CA PRO A 134 18.32 -16.65 4.71
C PRO A 134 17.62 -17.82 4.01
N THR A 135 17.33 -17.64 2.72
CA THR A 135 16.78 -18.67 1.84
C THR A 135 17.89 -19.35 1.03
N ASP A 136 17.58 -20.50 0.44
CA ASP A 136 18.54 -21.39 -0.18
C ASP A 136 18.94 -21.02 -1.62
N ALA A 137 18.36 -20.00 -2.26
CA ALA A 137 18.65 -19.76 -3.67
C ALA A 137 18.49 -18.36 -4.27
N LEU A 138 17.84 -17.36 -3.64
CA LEU A 138 17.55 -16.09 -4.32
C LEU A 138 17.67 -14.87 -3.41
N ILE A 139 18.05 -13.74 -4.01
CA ILE A 139 17.80 -12.42 -3.42
C ILE A 139 16.28 -12.25 -3.48
N GLU A 140 15.63 -12.16 -2.33
CA GLU A 140 14.21 -11.86 -2.25
C GLU A 140 13.98 -10.38 -2.60
N GLU A 141 13.01 -10.13 -3.46
CA GLU A 141 12.56 -8.79 -3.82
C GLU A 141 11.10 -8.66 -3.40
N MET A 142 10.78 -7.60 -2.63
CA MET A 142 9.42 -7.29 -2.26
C MET A 142 8.66 -6.77 -3.48
N THR A 143 7.55 -7.42 -3.82
CA THR A 143 6.70 -7.03 -4.95
C THR A 143 5.51 -6.19 -4.53
N ASP A 144 4.93 -6.41 -3.35
CA ASP A 144 3.93 -5.51 -2.75
C ASP A 144 3.78 -5.73 -1.23
N ILE A 145 3.16 -4.78 -0.51
CA ILE A 145 2.82 -4.82 0.91
C ILE A 145 1.36 -4.42 1.16
N ALA A 146 0.75 -4.99 2.20
CA ALA A 146 -0.59 -4.64 2.66
C ALA A 146 -0.63 -4.59 4.18
N ILE A 147 -1.45 -3.72 4.75
CA ILE A 147 -1.56 -3.58 6.20
C ILE A 147 -3.00 -3.81 6.62
N ASP A 148 -3.22 -4.73 7.56
CA ASP A 148 -4.57 -5.02 8.06
C ASP A 148 -5.09 -3.91 9.00
N ARG A 149 -6.27 -4.14 9.58
CA ARG A 149 -6.89 -3.19 10.53
C ARG A 149 -6.10 -3.02 11.83
N TRP A 150 -5.35 -4.03 12.24
CA TRP A 150 -4.58 -4.04 13.49
C TRP A 150 -3.19 -3.43 13.30
N GLY A 151 -2.77 -3.24 12.06
CA GLY A 151 -1.47 -2.65 11.73
C GLY A 151 -0.41 -3.68 11.41
N VAL A 152 -0.77 -4.96 11.23
CA VAL A 152 0.16 -6.00 10.79
C VAL A 152 0.51 -5.76 9.33
N LEU A 153 1.81 -5.60 9.04
CA LEU A 153 2.31 -5.42 7.69
C LEU A 153 2.61 -6.79 7.07
N TRP A 154 1.83 -7.12 6.05
CA TRP A 154 2.01 -8.28 5.18
C TRP A 154 2.74 -7.87 3.92
N GLY A 155 3.58 -8.73 3.40
CA GLY A 155 4.30 -8.49 2.15
C GLY A 155 4.34 -9.73 1.28
N ILE A 156 4.54 -9.56 -0.01
CA ILE A 156 4.79 -10.66 -0.95
C ILE A 156 6.10 -10.43 -1.69
N SER A 157 6.85 -11.52 -1.89
CA SER A 157 7.79 -11.61 -3.01
C SER A 157 7.12 -12.39 -4.15
N PHE A 158 7.84 -12.64 -5.24
CA PHE A 158 7.28 -13.42 -6.37
C PHE A 158 6.78 -14.82 -5.97
N GLU A 159 7.33 -15.41 -4.91
CA GLU A 159 7.11 -16.83 -4.59
C GLU A 159 6.71 -17.05 -3.12
N ARG A 160 6.70 -16.01 -2.28
CA ARG A 160 6.48 -16.15 -0.83
C ARG A 160 5.62 -15.03 -0.26
N LEU A 161 4.87 -15.39 0.76
CA LEU A 161 4.12 -14.46 1.61
C LEU A 161 4.89 -14.25 2.92
N TRP A 162 4.95 -13.00 3.35
CA TRP A 162 5.71 -12.53 4.50
C TRP A 162 4.80 -11.75 5.44
N VAL A 163 5.16 -11.74 6.72
CA VAL A 163 4.81 -10.68 7.67
C VAL A 163 6.10 -9.98 8.01
N CYS A 164 6.11 -8.64 8.00
CA CYS A 164 7.30 -7.87 8.34
C CYS A 164 7.02 -6.81 9.39
N HIS A 165 8.05 -6.45 10.15
CA HIS A 165 7.97 -5.47 11.21
C HIS A 165 7.98 -4.05 10.64
N PRO A 166 6.94 -3.23 10.86
CA PRO A 166 6.79 -1.96 10.16
C PRO A 166 7.84 -0.90 10.56
N GLN A 167 8.54 -1.04 11.68
CA GLN A 167 9.59 -0.09 12.11
C GLN A 167 11.03 -0.61 11.96
N THR A 168 11.23 -1.87 11.57
CA THR A 168 12.59 -2.45 11.45
C THR A 168 12.80 -3.21 10.15
N ALA A 169 11.71 -3.50 9.41
CA ALA A 169 11.71 -4.28 8.18
C ALA A 169 12.20 -5.74 8.35
N GLU A 170 12.28 -6.27 9.57
CA GLU A 170 12.47 -7.71 9.82
C GLU A 170 11.29 -8.50 9.28
N CYS A 171 11.52 -9.53 8.47
CA CYS A 171 10.47 -10.32 7.84
C CYS A 171 10.46 -11.77 8.33
N TRP A 172 9.27 -12.38 8.34
CA TRP A 172 9.05 -13.77 8.70
C TRP A 172 8.19 -14.47 7.64
N LEU A 173 8.61 -15.68 7.25
CA LEU A 173 7.95 -16.44 6.18
C LEU A 173 6.61 -17.01 6.67
N MET A 174 5.54 -16.68 5.95
CA MET A 174 4.18 -17.18 6.22
C MET A 174 3.77 -18.32 5.29
N GLY A 175 4.45 -18.49 4.16
CA GLY A 175 4.30 -19.64 3.28
C GLY A 175 4.64 -19.36 1.82
N GLU A 176 4.74 -20.42 1.02
CA GLU A 176 4.95 -20.36 -0.42
C GLU A 176 3.66 -19.99 -1.16
N LEU A 177 3.77 -19.07 -2.13
CA LEU A 177 2.68 -18.68 -3.01
C LEU A 177 2.52 -19.68 -4.16
N PRO A 178 1.29 -20.00 -4.57
CA PRO A 178 1.05 -20.94 -5.68
C PRO A 178 1.18 -20.30 -7.06
N ASP A 179 1.27 -18.96 -7.13
CA ASP A 179 1.39 -18.17 -8.35
C ASP A 179 2.09 -16.83 -8.02
N ARG A 180 2.38 -16.03 -9.05
CA ARG A 180 3.01 -14.71 -8.93
C ARG A 180 1.96 -13.61 -8.81
N PHE A 181 2.10 -12.81 -7.76
CA PHE A 181 1.28 -11.63 -7.52
C PHE A 181 2.17 -10.38 -7.55
N ASN A 182 1.64 -9.30 -8.11
CA ASN A 182 2.28 -7.98 -8.16
C ASN A 182 1.42 -6.91 -7.48
N GLY A 183 0.39 -7.34 -6.77
CA GLY A 183 -0.38 -6.51 -5.86
C GLY A 183 -0.87 -7.35 -4.67
N LEU A 184 -1.07 -6.71 -3.53
CA LEU A 184 -1.46 -7.29 -2.26
C LEU A 184 -2.34 -6.27 -1.54
N THR A 185 -3.45 -6.72 -0.98
CA THR A 185 -4.35 -5.83 -0.26
C THR A 185 -5.13 -6.55 0.82
N TRP A 186 -5.41 -5.85 1.92
CA TRP A 186 -6.40 -6.31 2.89
C TRP A 186 -7.74 -5.66 2.59
N ILE A 187 -8.78 -6.48 2.54
CA ILE A 187 -10.15 -6.02 2.35
C ILE A 187 -10.87 -6.02 3.70
N PRO A 188 -11.36 -4.86 4.20
CA PRO A 188 -12.09 -4.80 5.46
C PRO A 188 -13.30 -5.75 5.47
N GLY A 189 -13.47 -6.51 6.55
CA GLY A 189 -14.59 -7.46 6.69
C GLY A 189 -15.97 -6.88 6.34
N PRO A 190 -16.34 -5.66 6.81
CA PRO A 190 -17.60 -5.02 6.44
C PRO A 190 -17.79 -4.83 4.92
N ALA A 191 -16.72 -4.58 4.16
CA ALA A 191 -16.78 -4.39 2.71
C ALA A 191 -17.16 -5.67 1.96
N ILE A 192 -16.85 -6.83 2.53
CA ILE A 192 -17.18 -8.16 1.98
C ILE A 192 -18.31 -8.87 2.74
N SER A 193 -18.96 -8.18 3.68
CA SER A 193 -20.00 -8.77 4.55
C SER A 193 -19.48 -9.95 5.38
N ALA A 194 -18.21 -9.90 5.79
CA ALA A 194 -17.55 -10.89 6.63
C ALA A 194 -17.21 -10.31 8.01
N GLY A 195 -17.01 -11.20 8.99
CA GLY A 195 -16.60 -10.80 10.36
C GLY A 195 -15.11 -10.48 10.50
N SER A 196 -14.29 -10.81 9.50
CA SER A 196 -12.85 -10.60 9.48
C SER A 196 -12.41 -10.01 8.15
N ASP A 197 -11.26 -9.33 8.15
CA ASP A 197 -10.62 -8.85 6.93
C ASP A 197 -10.16 -10.05 6.06
N MET A 198 -9.94 -9.80 4.77
CA MET A 198 -9.50 -10.81 3.80
C MET A 198 -8.25 -10.34 3.06
N LEU A 199 -7.19 -11.15 3.09
CA LEU A 199 -5.99 -10.91 2.31
C LEU A 199 -6.24 -11.29 0.85
N VAL A 200 -5.89 -10.39 -0.05
CA VAL A 200 -6.06 -10.56 -1.49
C VAL A 200 -4.73 -10.32 -2.20
N GLY A 201 -4.36 -11.24 -3.08
CA GLY A 201 -3.32 -11.05 -4.08
C GLY A 201 -3.90 -10.66 -5.43
N VAL A 202 -3.23 -9.77 -6.14
CA VAL A 202 -3.54 -9.34 -7.50
C VAL A 202 -2.47 -9.88 -8.44
N SER A 203 -2.87 -10.65 -9.45
CA SER A 203 -1.96 -11.15 -10.47
C SER A 203 -1.77 -10.12 -11.58
N GLY A 204 -0.68 -10.24 -12.35
CA GLY A 204 -0.36 -9.30 -13.42
C GLY A 204 -1.46 -9.15 -14.48
N ASP A 205 -2.26 -10.18 -14.74
CA ASP A 205 -3.42 -10.14 -15.63
C ASP A 205 -4.69 -9.50 -15.00
N GLY A 206 -4.55 -8.90 -13.81
CA GLY A 206 -5.66 -8.29 -13.06
C GLY A 206 -6.56 -9.31 -12.35
N GLY A 207 -6.12 -10.55 -12.19
CA GLY A 207 -6.85 -11.56 -11.43
C GLY A 207 -6.86 -11.24 -9.92
N TRP A 208 -8.02 -11.46 -9.28
CA TRP A 208 -8.26 -11.14 -7.87
C TRP A 208 -8.38 -12.43 -7.06
N PHE A 209 -7.45 -12.68 -6.14
CA PHE A 209 -7.34 -13.95 -5.43
C PHE A 209 -7.37 -13.76 -3.92
N ARG A 210 -8.26 -14.47 -3.22
CA ARG A 210 -8.15 -14.63 -1.77
C ARG A 210 -6.92 -15.47 -1.45
N LEU A 211 -6.06 -14.97 -0.59
CA LEU A 211 -4.89 -15.68 -0.08
C LEU A 211 -5.16 -16.13 1.36
N GLU A 212 -4.81 -17.39 1.67
CA GLU A 212 -4.91 -17.94 3.02
C GLU A 212 -3.63 -18.70 3.37
N PRO A 213 -2.83 -18.23 4.34
CA PRO A 213 -1.73 -19.01 4.89
C PRO A 213 -2.22 -20.33 5.49
N LYS A 214 -1.59 -21.44 5.14
CA LYS A 214 -1.88 -22.81 5.63
C LYS A 214 -0.56 -23.53 5.97
N GLY A 215 0.04 -23.17 7.09
CA GLY A 215 1.33 -23.71 7.48
C GLY A 215 2.44 -23.18 6.56
N ALA A 216 3.12 -24.05 5.83
CA ALA A 216 4.23 -23.65 4.95
C ALA A 216 3.80 -23.21 3.53
N ALA A 217 2.51 -23.28 3.20
CA ALA A 217 1.98 -22.93 1.88
C ALA A 217 0.82 -21.94 2.00
N VAL A 218 0.56 -21.19 0.94
CA VAL A 218 -0.58 -20.28 0.82
C VAL A 218 -1.60 -20.89 -0.14
N ALA A 219 -2.85 -21.02 0.31
CA ALA A 219 -3.96 -21.35 -0.58
C ALA A 219 -4.42 -20.08 -1.30
N ALA A 220 -4.55 -20.13 -2.63
CA ALA A 220 -5.10 -19.05 -3.44
C ALA A 220 -6.43 -19.47 -4.07
N THR A 221 -7.47 -18.65 -3.89
CA THR A 221 -8.80 -18.86 -4.49
C THR A 221 -9.15 -17.66 -5.37
N LYS A 222 -9.29 -17.87 -6.68
CA LYS A 222 -9.70 -16.80 -7.60
C LYS A 222 -11.14 -16.38 -7.30
N LEU A 223 -11.33 -15.09 -7.05
CA LEU A 223 -12.63 -14.47 -6.78
C LEU A 223 -13.17 -13.75 -8.03
N GLY A 224 -12.28 -13.23 -8.88
CA GLY A 224 -12.63 -12.57 -10.13
C GLY A 224 -11.42 -11.88 -10.78
N SER A 225 -11.65 -10.73 -11.42
CA SER A 225 -10.63 -9.91 -12.07
C SER A 225 -11.10 -8.49 -12.35
N TYR A 226 -10.19 -7.56 -12.66
CA TYR A 226 -10.51 -6.18 -13.03
C TYR A 226 -11.47 -6.06 -14.22
N GLY A 227 -11.33 -6.95 -15.20
CA GLY A 227 -12.16 -6.98 -16.40
C GLY A 227 -11.35 -7.47 -17.61
N PRO A 228 -11.97 -7.67 -18.78
CA PRO A 228 -11.29 -8.22 -19.95
C PRO A 228 -10.22 -7.32 -20.56
N ASP A 229 -10.29 -6.01 -20.33
CA ASP A 229 -9.39 -5.01 -20.94
C ASP A 229 -8.45 -4.34 -19.93
N LEU A 230 -8.45 -4.84 -18.68
CA LEU A 230 -7.69 -4.27 -17.57
C LEU A 230 -6.72 -5.31 -17.01
N THR A 231 -5.45 -4.93 -16.92
CA THR A 231 -4.42 -5.71 -16.21
C THR A 231 -3.93 -4.91 -15.02
N SER A 232 -3.26 -5.58 -14.07
CA SER A 232 -2.71 -4.84 -12.94
C SER A 232 -1.57 -3.95 -13.41
N SER A 233 -1.50 -2.72 -12.91
CA SER A 233 -0.28 -1.91 -13.04
C SER A 233 0.60 -2.02 -11.80
N GLY A 234 -0.03 -2.17 -10.63
CA GLY A 234 0.64 -2.52 -9.39
C GLY A 234 -0.39 -2.81 -8.32
N ASP A 235 -0.44 -1.95 -7.32
CA ASP A 235 -1.14 -2.24 -6.07
C ASP A 235 -2.65 -2.01 -6.14
N ALA A 236 -3.30 -2.56 -5.12
CA ALA A 236 -4.64 -2.20 -4.72
C ALA A 236 -4.67 -1.89 -3.22
N PHE A 237 -5.53 -0.99 -2.79
CA PHE A 237 -5.76 -0.75 -1.36
C PHE A 237 -7.26 -0.68 -1.05
N SER A 238 -7.61 -0.95 0.20
CA SER A 238 -8.99 -0.85 0.68
C SER A 238 -9.03 -0.22 2.06
N ILE A 239 -9.93 0.75 2.23
CA ILE A 239 -10.16 1.43 3.52
C ILE A 239 -11.64 1.34 3.87
N GLU A 240 -11.92 0.92 5.11
CA GLU A 240 -13.26 0.80 5.65
C GLU A 240 -14.02 2.13 5.52
N GLY A 241 -15.21 2.07 4.93
CA GLY A 241 -16.08 3.24 4.72
C GLY A 241 -15.70 4.13 3.53
N ILE A 242 -14.53 3.95 2.90
CA ILE A 242 -14.07 4.78 1.77
C ILE A 242 -14.22 4.04 0.44
N GLY A 243 -13.66 2.83 0.36
CA GLY A 243 -13.71 2.01 -0.85
C GLY A 243 -12.45 1.20 -1.09
N THR A 244 -12.46 0.46 -2.19
CA THR A 244 -11.31 -0.29 -2.72
C THR A 244 -10.91 0.29 -4.06
N PHE A 245 -9.60 0.49 -4.26
CA PHE A 245 -9.05 1.14 -5.44
C PHE A 245 -7.82 0.38 -5.92
N ALA A 246 -7.53 0.48 -7.22
CA ALA A 246 -6.40 -0.18 -7.85
C ALA A 246 -5.80 0.66 -8.98
N SER A 247 -4.50 0.48 -9.24
CA SER A 247 -3.83 0.99 -10.44
C SER A 247 -3.90 -0.09 -11.51
N VAL A 248 -4.38 0.31 -12.68
CA VAL A 248 -4.62 -0.62 -13.80
C VAL A 248 -4.05 -0.06 -15.09
N ASN A 249 -3.56 -0.98 -15.90
CA ASN A 249 -3.26 -0.75 -17.29
C ASN A 249 -4.52 -0.99 -18.13
N GLN A 250 -4.73 -0.21 -19.19
CA GLN A 250 -5.84 -0.41 -20.13
C GLN A 250 -5.36 -0.48 -21.58
N GLY A 251 -5.38 -1.69 -22.15
CA GLY A 251 -5.02 -1.90 -23.56
C GLY A 251 -3.60 -1.44 -23.90
N SER A 252 -3.48 -0.55 -24.90
CA SER A 252 -2.20 0.04 -25.33
C SER A 252 -2.00 1.47 -24.84
N GLU A 253 -2.80 1.91 -23.87
CA GLU A 253 -2.61 3.22 -23.28
C GLU A 253 -1.29 3.26 -22.49
N VAL A 254 -0.67 4.43 -22.49
CA VAL A 254 0.64 4.62 -21.84
C VAL A 254 0.44 5.02 -20.38
N ASP A 255 -0.59 5.80 -20.07
CA ASP A 255 -0.83 6.31 -18.74
C ASP A 255 -1.57 5.29 -17.88
N ASP A 256 -1.16 5.17 -16.62
CA ASP A 256 -1.89 4.39 -15.64
C ASP A 256 -3.24 5.03 -15.30
N ARG A 257 -4.18 4.15 -14.95
CA ARG A 257 -5.52 4.51 -14.53
C ARG A 257 -5.76 4.05 -13.10
N ILE A 258 -6.46 4.88 -12.34
CA ILE A 258 -6.93 4.50 -11.01
C ILE A 258 -8.42 4.20 -11.12
N VAL A 259 -8.81 3.00 -10.70
CA VAL A 259 -10.20 2.55 -10.72
C VAL A 259 -10.70 2.27 -9.31
N ARG A 260 -11.99 2.50 -9.08
CA ARG A 260 -12.72 1.93 -7.94
C ARG A 260 -13.06 0.49 -8.28
N VAL A 261 -12.89 -0.42 -7.33
CA VAL A 261 -13.02 -1.87 -7.51
C VAL A 261 -14.09 -2.44 -6.58
N ASP A 262 -14.80 -3.46 -7.02
CA ASP A 262 -15.65 -4.29 -6.15
C ASP A 262 -14.76 -5.15 -5.25
N PRO A 263 -14.76 -4.95 -3.92
CA PRO A 263 -13.90 -5.69 -3.00
C PRO A 263 -14.12 -7.21 -3.02
N LYS A 264 -15.31 -7.68 -3.43
CA LYS A 264 -15.66 -9.10 -3.43
C LYS A 264 -15.11 -9.83 -4.65
N THR A 265 -15.03 -9.16 -5.79
CA THR A 265 -14.77 -9.80 -7.09
C THR A 265 -13.53 -9.25 -7.79
N GLY A 266 -13.02 -8.10 -7.37
CA GLY A 266 -11.99 -7.39 -8.09
C GLY A 266 -12.49 -6.68 -9.35
N GLY A 267 -13.79 -6.69 -9.66
CA GLY A 267 -14.32 -6.04 -10.86
C GLY A 267 -14.17 -4.51 -10.81
N ALA A 268 -13.61 -3.90 -11.85
CA ALA A 268 -13.56 -2.43 -11.95
C ALA A 268 -14.98 -1.86 -12.07
N LEU A 269 -15.32 -0.93 -11.18
CA LEU A 269 -16.64 -0.30 -11.09
C LEU A 269 -16.70 1.06 -11.77
N ALA A 270 -15.65 1.87 -11.61
CA ALA A 270 -15.57 3.21 -12.18
C ALA A 270 -14.12 3.68 -12.31
N LEU A 271 -13.83 4.47 -13.33
CA LEU A 271 -12.59 5.25 -13.41
C LEU A 271 -12.65 6.38 -12.38
N VAL A 272 -11.60 6.50 -11.57
CA VAL A 272 -11.40 7.61 -10.62
C VAL A 272 -10.59 8.72 -11.27
N GLY A 273 -9.47 8.36 -11.91
CA GLY A 273 -8.59 9.32 -12.57
C GLY A 273 -7.56 8.62 -13.45
N THR A 274 -6.93 9.41 -14.31
CA THR A 274 -5.76 9.02 -15.11
C THR A 274 -4.53 9.74 -14.55
N THR A 275 -3.33 9.18 -14.70
CA THR A 275 -2.09 9.82 -14.25
C THR A 275 -1.21 10.22 -15.44
N PRO A 276 -1.42 11.41 -16.05
CA PRO A 276 -0.73 11.78 -17.28
C PRO A 276 0.79 11.80 -17.11
N GLY A 277 1.49 11.06 -17.96
CA GLY A 277 2.95 10.97 -17.93
C GLY A 277 3.52 10.06 -16.85
N LEU A 278 2.67 9.38 -16.07
CA LEU A 278 3.05 8.33 -15.13
C LEU A 278 2.51 6.99 -15.64
N TYR A 279 3.44 6.09 -15.98
CA TYR A 279 3.19 4.82 -16.66
C TYR A 279 3.71 3.62 -15.87
N GLN A 280 4.21 3.87 -14.64
CA GLN A 280 4.72 2.87 -13.71
C GLN A 280 4.29 3.22 -12.29
N LEU A 281 3.00 3.55 -12.14
CA LEU A 281 2.34 3.82 -10.86
C LEU A 281 2.08 2.50 -10.12
N TRP A 282 3.18 1.87 -9.72
CA TRP A 282 3.18 0.57 -9.09
C TRP A 282 2.65 0.67 -7.66
N GLY A 283 3.00 1.74 -6.92
CA GLY A 283 2.52 1.93 -5.56
C GLY A 283 1.20 2.68 -5.44
N LEU A 284 0.27 2.15 -4.64
CA LEU A 284 -0.96 2.86 -4.25
C LEU A 284 -1.32 2.73 -2.77
N ALA A 285 -1.59 3.85 -2.12
CA ALA A 285 -2.16 3.89 -0.78
C ALA A 285 -3.24 4.97 -0.66
N GLY A 286 -4.04 4.94 0.40
CA GLY A 286 -5.12 5.91 0.61
C GLY A 286 -5.08 6.58 1.98
N TRP A 287 -5.60 7.80 2.04
CA TRP A 287 -5.93 8.47 3.30
C TRP A 287 -7.13 9.37 3.09
N THR A 288 -8.25 9.10 3.77
CA THR A 288 -9.50 9.84 3.58
C THR A 288 -9.91 9.88 2.10
N GLU A 289 -10.19 11.06 1.53
CA GLU A 289 -10.60 11.22 0.12
C GLU A 289 -9.41 11.39 -0.85
N ARG A 290 -8.22 10.91 -0.45
CA ARG A 290 -6.99 11.03 -1.22
C ARG A 290 -6.38 9.66 -1.49
N ILE A 291 -5.88 9.49 -2.70
CA ILE A 291 -5.04 8.38 -3.11
C ILE A 291 -3.62 8.93 -3.27
N PHE A 292 -2.64 8.23 -2.72
CA PHE A 292 -1.23 8.47 -2.96
C PHE A 292 -0.75 7.46 -4.00
N GLY A 293 -0.13 7.97 -5.05
CA GLY A 293 0.50 7.16 -6.08
C GLY A 293 2.00 7.29 -6.04
N PHE A 294 2.70 6.17 -6.13
CA PHE A 294 4.16 6.08 -6.10
C PHE A 294 4.66 5.46 -7.41
N ASP A 295 5.40 6.25 -8.18
CA ASP A 295 5.85 5.86 -9.51
C ASP A 295 7.32 5.43 -9.52
N ALA A 296 7.68 4.50 -10.40
CA ALA A 296 9.04 3.98 -10.51
C ALA A 296 10.11 5.05 -10.87
N SER A 297 9.71 6.23 -11.38
CA SER A 297 10.62 7.37 -11.57
C SER A 297 10.92 8.15 -10.28
N GLY A 298 10.31 7.77 -9.15
CA GLY A 298 10.41 8.44 -7.85
C GLY A 298 9.44 9.60 -7.65
N GLU A 299 8.49 9.79 -8.57
CA GLU A 299 7.38 10.72 -8.39
C GLU A 299 6.41 10.21 -7.33
N ILE A 300 5.91 11.11 -6.48
CA ILE A 300 4.79 10.84 -5.57
C ILE A 300 3.68 11.84 -5.89
N VAL A 301 2.50 11.32 -6.21
CA VAL A 301 1.32 12.11 -6.55
C VAL A 301 0.20 11.89 -5.55
N VAL A 302 -0.68 12.89 -5.44
CA VAL A 302 -1.98 12.78 -4.78
C VAL A 302 -3.07 12.84 -5.84
N VAL A 303 -4.02 11.93 -5.77
CA VAL A 303 -5.23 11.91 -6.57
C VAL A 303 -6.44 12.14 -5.68
N ASN A 304 -7.27 13.12 -6.04
CA ASN A 304 -8.55 13.37 -5.39
C ASN A 304 -9.56 12.31 -5.84
N VAL A 305 -10.14 11.55 -4.90
CA VAL A 305 -11.06 10.43 -5.22
C VAL A 305 -12.34 10.91 -5.91
N LEU A 306 -12.76 12.15 -5.68
CA LEU A 306 -14.01 12.71 -6.20
C LEU A 306 -13.84 13.37 -7.56
N SER A 307 -12.76 14.15 -7.75
CA SER A 307 -12.52 14.89 -9.00
C SER A 307 -11.62 14.16 -9.99
N GLY A 308 -10.83 13.19 -9.53
CA GLY A 308 -9.78 12.55 -10.33
C GLY A 308 -8.57 13.44 -10.59
N GLU A 309 -8.51 14.62 -9.97
CA GLU A 309 -7.39 15.56 -10.12
C GLU A 309 -6.11 14.98 -9.53
N VAL A 310 -5.02 15.05 -10.29
CA VAL A 310 -3.69 14.56 -9.91
C VAL A 310 -2.75 15.73 -9.67
N ALA A 311 -2.05 15.72 -8.54
CA ALA A 311 -1.03 16.70 -8.21
C ALA A 311 0.24 16.01 -7.71
N SER A 312 1.40 16.42 -8.24
CA SER A 312 2.69 16.04 -7.66
C SER A 312 2.85 16.68 -6.27
N VAL A 313 3.31 15.88 -5.30
CA VAL A 313 3.57 16.33 -3.93
C VAL A 313 5.00 16.13 -3.47
N ALA A 314 5.74 15.21 -4.10
CA ALA A 314 7.16 15.01 -3.83
C ALA A 314 7.87 14.31 -5.00
N LYS A 315 9.18 14.53 -5.08
CA LYS A 315 10.11 13.75 -5.92
C LYS A 315 11.22 13.21 -5.07
N THR A 316 11.52 11.92 -5.22
CA THR A 316 12.63 11.25 -4.53
C THR A 316 13.61 10.64 -5.53
N ALA A 317 14.72 10.08 -5.02
CA ALA A 317 15.68 9.34 -5.83
C ALA A 317 15.36 7.84 -5.92
N HIS A 318 14.26 7.37 -5.30
CA HIS A 318 13.91 5.96 -5.21
C HIS A 318 12.99 5.56 -6.35
N ALA A 319 13.19 4.36 -6.89
CA ALA A 319 12.21 3.73 -7.77
C ALA A 319 11.22 2.96 -6.89
N TRP A 320 9.96 3.39 -6.87
CA TRP A 320 8.91 2.79 -6.05
C TRP A 320 8.32 1.54 -6.71
N TRP A 321 8.07 0.51 -5.91
CA TRP A 321 7.53 -0.78 -6.36
C TRP A 321 6.16 -1.10 -5.79
N GLY A 322 5.81 -0.53 -4.64
CA GLY A 322 4.51 -0.71 -4.01
C GLY A 322 4.34 0.19 -2.79
N ALA A 323 3.14 0.20 -2.22
CA ALA A 323 2.75 0.95 -1.04
C ALA A 323 1.52 0.32 -0.36
N GLY A 324 1.48 0.41 0.97
CA GLY A 324 0.40 -0.09 1.81
C GLY A 324 -0.09 0.93 2.82
N VAL A 325 -1.35 0.77 3.22
CA VAL A 325 -1.97 1.51 4.33
C VAL A 325 -2.89 0.58 5.11
N ARG A 326 -3.14 0.91 6.38
CA ARG A 326 -4.09 0.21 7.24
C ARG A 326 -5.50 0.29 6.65
N THR A 327 -6.26 -0.79 6.78
CA THR A 327 -7.66 -0.84 6.33
C THR A 327 -8.60 0.01 7.17
N ARG A 328 -8.15 0.50 8.33
CA ARG A 328 -8.88 1.38 9.23
C ARG A 328 -7.99 2.55 9.66
N LEU A 329 -8.50 3.77 9.47
CA LEU A 329 -7.84 5.03 9.81
C LEU A 329 -8.29 5.58 11.17
#